data_AF-A0A8H7KPM9-F1
#
_entry.id   AF-A0A8H7KPM9-F1
#
_cell.length_a   1.000
_cell.length_b   1.000
_cell.length_c   1.000
_cell.angle_alpha   90.00
_cell.angle_beta   90.00
_cell.angle_gamma   90.00
#
_symmetry.space_group_name_H-M   'P 1'
#
loop_
_entity.id
_entity.type
_entity.pdbx_description
1 polymer ?
#
loop_
_entity_poly.entity_id
_entity_poly.type
_entity_poly.pdbx_seq_one_letter_code
_entity_poly.pdbx_strand_id
1 'polypeptide(L)'
;MHHDTPKKRKFNSTSQHSSEVENTSANNTEDNLNEDWADEFMRSYAVSPLELADFLWKYVPSSTLYQAHTDTGAFNGVGGDMSESQMYDLFITGLEKITAPIPNRHRPRFVHTSRATIERFDSPQHSTKPVIVATHPGVDAPTDNHWEWSMCACAFEIKSRASDDPITGEGECKASKHHYSTIAQLAKTGRNLLLGNLSCFVFVIGIYGSFARIFRFDRAGVIISNAFDYGSRAQILAEFFWRLVHPIKQSFSNPMPSEVPCLVGSDPTVSRPTKAEAQVMSERIHKYHREQRITADDIMKDSLWIGTQWAHPPASFPPDIMKFPPDGCAVRCLTIGKPLWQSTGLFSRATVVWKVVVENHEEELYALKDSWRERRRPPEWYFYGRIATHAREHGFPIDGMATLVGSVDLAELYAESGHRTHSAGLRLASSSTSEGTIDLALAPKQSSQDPSVDEPPHQSAPPGLSSSAPPDALSKSYLHILKVSSPHDRNHMRTLTWPVGESLSQCTSTKELMTAIFSAITGRDLLDQGGRNAVCAKVAWLTIWKSKLKITDNLPLTQLLKDFGSMFMKQLETDERAGEPVTFDAIRELFVPALAKIWPDDDHSLPCNSP
;
A
#
# COMPACT_ATOMS: atom_id res chain seq x y z
N MET A 1 -77.36 -4.96 -36.34
CA MET A 1 -76.84 -6.26 -35.90
C MET A 1 -76.01 -6.87 -37.02
N HIS A 2 -74.70 -6.73 -36.95
CA HIS A 2 -73.70 -7.75 -37.32
C HIS A 2 -72.31 -7.18 -37.03
N HIS A 3 -71.51 -7.97 -36.33
CA HIS A 3 -70.14 -7.69 -35.91
C HIS A 3 -69.20 -7.63 -37.10
N ASP A 4 -68.29 -6.65 -37.11
CA ASP A 4 -67.03 -6.77 -37.83
C ASP A 4 -65.89 -6.10 -37.05
N THR A 5 -64.80 -6.84 -36.89
CA THR A 5 -63.66 -6.52 -36.02
C THR A 5 -62.52 -5.93 -36.88
N PRO A 6 -61.90 -4.79 -36.53
CA PRO A 6 -60.78 -4.27 -37.32
C PRO A 6 -59.42 -4.80 -36.86
N LYS A 7 -58.60 -5.12 -37.87
CA LYS A 7 -57.24 -5.68 -37.84
C LYS A 7 -56.22 -4.80 -37.10
N LYS A 8 -55.42 -5.40 -36.20
CA LYS A 8 -54.21 -4.80 -35.60
C LYS A 8 -53.08 -4.68 -36.63
N ARG A 9 -52.57 -3.46 -36.82
CA ARG A 9 -51.30 -3.18 -37.53
C ARG A 9 -50.12 -3.65 -36.67
N LYS A 10 -49.20 -4.42 -37.26
CA LYS A 10 -47.89 -4.77 -36.69
C LYS A 10 -47.02 -3.50 -36.60
N PHE A 11 -46.63 -3.13 -35.38
CA PHE A 11 -45.46 -2.29 -35.14
C PHE A 11 -44.26 -3.21 -35.02
N ASN A 12 -43.31 -3.12 -35.94
CA ASN A 12 -41.97 -3.69 -35.75
C ASN A 12 -41.25 -2.83 -34.71
N SER A 13 -40.88 -3.41 -33.56
CA SER A 13 -40.04 -2.71 -32.59
C SER A 13 -38.58 -2.79 -33.00
N THR A 14 -37.99 -1.63 -33.22
CA THR A 14 -36.55 -1.41 -33.22
C THR A 14 -36.01 -1.68 -31.81
N SER A 15 -35.66 -2.93 -31.50
CA SER A 15 -34.99 -3.28 -30.22
C SER A 15 -33.69 -4.07 -30.42
N GLN A 16 -33.07 -4.00 -31.61
CA GLN A 16 -31.78 -4.67 -31.87
C GLN A 16 -30.56 -3.73 -31.84
N HIS A 17 -30.74 -2.40 -31.84
CA HIS A 17 -29.61 -1.45 -31.85
C HIS A 17 -29.21 -0.86 -30.49
N SER A 18 -30.06 -0.90 -29.46
CA SER A 18 -29.67 -0.40 -28.12
C SER A 18 -28.79 -1.38 -27.33
N SER A 19 -28.98 -2.69 -27.52
CA SER A 19 -28.20 -3.71 -26.80
C SER A 19 -26.78 -3.87 -27.32
N GLU A 20 -26.52 -3.54 -28.60
CA GLU A 20 -25.15 -3.56 -29.16
C GLU A 20 -24.34 -2.35 -28.71
N VAL A 21 -24.94 -1.15 -28.61
CA VAL A 21 -24.21 0.07 -28.23
C VAL A 21 -23.86 0.07 -26.73
N GLU A 22 -24.74 -0.44 -25.86
CA GLU A 22 -24.45 -0.59 -24.43
C GLU A 22 -23.41 -1.70 -24.14
N ASN A 23 -23.47 -2.83 -24.85
CA ASN A 23 -22.45 -3.87 -24.73
C ASN A 23 -21.09 -3.42 -25.30
N THR A 24 -21.09 -2.63 -26.37
CA THR A 24 -19.83 -2.11 -26.95
C THR A 24 -19.19 -1.06 -26.05
N SER A 25 -19.97 -0.19 -25.39
CA SER A 25 -19.41 0.81 -24.47
C SER A 25 -18.91 0.19 -23.16
N ALA A 26 -19.63 -0.80 -22.61
CA ALA A 26 -19.21 -1.53 -21.42
C ALA A 26 -17.94 -2.37 -21.66
N ASN A 27 -17.89 -3.10 -22.79
CA ASN A 27 -16.71 -3.86 -23.19
C ASN A 27 -15.50 -2.95 -23.43
N ASN A 28 -15.68 -1.82 -24.13
CA ASN A 28 -14.59 -0.85 -24.32
C ASN A 28 -14.09 -0.27 -22.99
N THR A 29 -14.96 -0.10 -21.99
CA THR A 29 -14.57 0.41 -20.67
C THR A 29 -13.76 -0.61 -19.87
N GLU A 30 -14.17 -1.88 -19.87
CA GLU A 30 -13.43 -2.95 -19.19
C GLU A 30 -12.09 -3.26 -19.87
N ASP A 31 -12.05 -3.20 -21.20
CA ASP A 31 -10.83 -3.37 -21.99
C ASP A 31 -9.82 -2.26 -21.68
N ASN A 32 -10.25 -0.98 -21.69
CA ASN A 32 -9.40 0.15 -21.33
C ASN A 32 -8.87 0.03 -19.88
N LEU A 33 -9.71 -0.43 -18.95
CA LEU A 33 -9.27 -0.66 -17.57
C LEU A 33 -8.22 -1.78 -17.49
N ASN A 34 -8.43 -2.89 -18.20
CA ASN A 34 -7.45 -3.99 -18.21
C ASN A 34 -6.12 -3.56 -18.85
N GLU A 35 -6.18 -2.72 -19.88
CA GLU A 35 -5.00 -2.06 -20.46
C GLU A 35 -4.25 -1.25 -19.40
N ASP A 36 -4.91 -0.35 -18.65
CA ASP A 36 -4.27 0.45 -17.61
C ASP A 36 -3.55 -0.40 -16.53
N TRP A 37 -4.20 -1.48 -16.09
CA TRP A 37 -3.61 -2.43 -15.13
C TRP A 37 -2.40 -3.16 -15.71
N ALA A 38 -2.51 -3.64 -16.94
CA ALA A 38 -1.43 -4.33 -17.63
C ALA A 38 -0.24 -3.39 -17.85
N ASP A 39 -0.51 -2.16 -18.24
CA ASP A 39 0.47 -1.11 -18.46
C ASP A 39 1.25 -0.74 -17.19
N GLU A 40 0.55 -0.58 -16.05
CA GLU A 40 1.23 -0.32 -14.75
C GLU A 40 2.14 -1.49 -14.36
N PHE A 41 1.67 -2.74 -14.55
CA PHE A 41 2.47 -3.96 -14.35
C PHE A 41 3.69 -4.00 -15.26
N MET A 42 3.50 -3.81 -16.57
CA MET A 42 4.54 -3.93 -17.60
C MET A 42 5.63 -2.87 -17.44
N ARG A 43 5.33 -1.72 -16.84
CA ARG A 43 6.34 -0.70 -16.48
C ARG A 43 7.20 -1.08 -15.27
N SER A 44 6.78 -2.09 -14.50
CA SER A 44 7.29 -2.33 -13.15
C SER A 44 7.59 -3.80 -12.83
N TYR A 45 7.77 -4.66 -13.82
CA TYR A 45 8.15 -6.06 -13.60
C TYR A 45 9.64 -6.32 -13.89
N ALA A 46 10.15 -7.43 -13.35
CA ALA A 46 11.41 -8.03 -13.75
C ALA A 46 11.31 -9.56 -13.63
N VAL A 47 11.73 -10.28 -14.67
CA VAL A 47 11.94 -11.72 -14.58
C VAL A 47 13.30 -11.97 -13.94
N SER A 48 13.31 -12.74 -12.86
CA SER A 48 14.53 -13.05 -12.12
C SER A 48 15.45 -13.94 -12.96
N PRO A 49 16.74 -13.62 -13.11
CA PRO A 49 17.70 -14.48 -13.82
C PRO A 49 18.12 -15.70 -13.00
N LEU A 50 17.73 -15.77 -11.72
CA LEU A 50 18.07 -16.86 -10.83
C LEU A 50 17.36 -18.16 -11.20
N GLU A 51 18.07 -19.28 -11.03
CA GLU A 51 17.47 -20.60 -10.99
C GLU A 51 16.42 -20.71 -9.87
N LEU A 52 15.46 -21.63 -10.00
CA LEU A 52 14.30 -21.70 -9.09
C LEU A 52 14.69 -21.90 -7.62
N ALA A 53 15.70 -22.71 -7.34
CA ALA A 53 16.18 -22.92 -5.97
C ALA A 53 16.72 -21.62 -5.35
N ASP A 54 17.52 -20.88 -6.12
CA ASP A 54 18.09 -19.59 -5.70
C ASP A 54 17.00 -18.50 -5.60
N PHE A 55 16.00 -18.55 -6.49
CA PHE A 55 14.82 -17.69 -6.42
C PHE A 55 14.08 -17.90 -5.09
N LEU A 56 13.78 -19.15 -4.72
CA LEU A 56 13.12 -19.47 -3.46
C LEU A 56 13.99 -19.08 -2.27
N TRP A 57 15.29 -19.34 -2.33
CA TRP A 57 16.23 -18.96 -1.27
C TRP A 57 16.24 -17.46 -1.01
N LYS A 58 16.31 -16.65 -2.07
CA LYS A 58 16.41 -15.19 -1.99
C LYS A 58 15.08 -14.49 -1.71
N TYR A 59 14.01 -14.93 -2.36
CA TYR A 59 12.73 -14.20 -2.37
C TYR A 59 11.66 -14.82 -1.48
N VAL A 60 11.87 -16.03 -0.98
CA VAL A 60 11.02 -16.68 0.03
C VAL A 60 11.90 -17.14 1.21
N PRO A 61 12.53 -16.19 1.93
CA PRO A 61 13.48 -16.51 2.99
C PRO A 61 12.80 -17.26 4.14
N SER A 62 13.44 -18.33 4.60
CA SER A 62 12.93 -19.23 5.66
C SER A 62 14.01 -19.50 6.68
N SER A 63 13.63 -19.59 7.97
CA SER A 63 14.53 -20.04 9.04
C SER A 63 14.67 -21.56 9.11
N THR A 64 13.80 -22.29 8.42
CA THR A 64 13.73 -23.75 8.47
C THR A 64 14.03 -24.33 7.10
N LEU A 65 14.99 -25.25 7.04
CA LEU A 65 15.31 -25.97 5.80
C LEU A 65 14.12 -26.84 5.39
N TYR A 66 13.79 -26.82 4.10
CA TYR A 66 12.84 -27.77 3.54
C TYR A 66 13.52 -29.14 3.46
N GLN A 67 12.93 -30.13 4.12
CA GLN A 67 13.34 -31.52 3.98
C GLN A 67 12.49 -32.12 2.87
N ALA A 68 13.14 -32.52 1.77
CA ALA A 68 12.47 -32.97 0.56
C ALA A 68 11.53 -34.15 0.83
N HIS A 69 10.24 -33.85 0.93
CA HIS A 69 9.16 -34.81 1.14
C HIS A 69 8.07 -34.48 0.14
N THR A 70 8.30 -34.84 -1.12
CA THR A 70 7.32 -34.54 -2.17
C THR A 70 6.91 -35.80 -2.92
N ASP A 71 5.60 -36.04 -2.94
CA ASP A 71 4.97 -36.98 -3.84
C ASP A 71 5.10 -36.45 -5.28
N THR A 72 5.98 -37.08 -6.07
CA THR A 72 6.22 -36.72 -7.48
C THR A 72 5.00 -36.94 -8.37
N GLY A 73 3.90 -37.50 -7.86
CA GLY A 73 2.63 -37.65 -8.54
C GLY A 73 1.51 -36.75 -8.03
N ALA A 74 1.80 -35.75 -7.18
CA ALA A 74 0.77 -34.93 -6.53
C ALA A 74 -0.18 -34.24 -7.54
N PHE A 75 0.34 -33.82 -8.69
CA PHE A 75 -0.40 -33.13 -9.75
C PHE A 75 -0.64 -34.00 -11.00
N ASN A 76 -0.48 -35.33 -10.89
CA ASN A 76 -0.75 -36.24 -12.00
C ASN A 76 -2.22 -36.09 -12.46
N GLY A 77 -2.41 -35.86 -13.75
CA GLY A 77 -3.73 -35.65 -14.33
C GLY A 77 -4.26 -34.21 -14.26
N VAL A 78 -3.46 -33.24 -13.82
CA VAL A 78 -3.78 -31.81 -13.95
C VAL A 78 -3.21 -31.26 -15.26
N GLY A 79 -4.05 -30.66 -16.10
CA GLY A 79 -3.65 -30.01 -17.35
C GLY A 79 -3.99 -30.83 -18.61
N GLY A 80 -3.27 -30.60 -19.71
CA GLY A 80 -3.58 -31.21 -21.02
C GLY A 80 -4.76 -30.53 -21.72
N ASP A 81 -5.70 -31.30 -22.25
CA ASP A 81 -6.91 -30.80 -22.94
C ASP A 81 -8.05 -30.41 -21.98
N MET A 82 -7.80 -30.40 -20.67
CA MET A 82 -8.77 -30.02 -19.66
C MET A 82 -9.17 -28.54 -19.75
N SER A 83 -10.44 -28.23 -19.52
CA SER A 83 -10.86 -26.84 -19.35
C SER A 83 -10.35 -26.28 -18.01
N GLU A 84 -10.24 -24.95 -17.93
CA GLU A 84 -9.78 -24.23 -16.73
C GLU A 84 -10.54 -24.71 -15.48
N SER A 85 -11.88 -24.75 -15.55
CA SER A 85 -12.76 -25.21 -14.46
C SER A 85 -12.54 -26.66 -14.02
N GLN A 86 -12.09 -27.54 -14.89
CA GLN A 86 -11.81 -28.94 -14.55
C GLN A 86 -10.48 -29.07 -13.80
N MET A 87 -9.56 -28.12 -13.94
CA MET A 87 -8.27 -28.16 -13.28
C MET A 87 -8.35 -27.85 -11.78
N TYR A 88 -9.34 -27.07 -11.33
CA TYR A 88 -9.34 -26.46 -9.99
C TYR A 88 -9.28 -27.48 -8.85
N ASP A 89 -10.23 -28.42 -8.80
CA ASP A 89 -10.33 -29.36 -7.69
C ASP A 89 -9.18 -30.38 -7.69
N LEU A 90 -8.70 -30.77 -8.86
CA LEU A 90 -7.52 -31.64 -8.99
C LEU A 90 -6.24 -30.92 -8.54
N PHE A 91 -6.11 -29.64 -8.90
CA PHE A 91 -4.96 -28.83 -8.49
C PHE A 91 -4.98 -28.59 -6.97
N ILE A 92 -6.15 -28.31 -6.38
CA ILE A 92 -6.34 -28.23 -4.91
C ILE A 92 -5.90 -29.54 -4.25
N THR A 93 -6.35 -30.69 -4.77
CA THR A 93 -5.94 -32.01 -4.25
C THR A 93 -4.42 -32.19 -4.28
N GLY A 94 -3.76 -31.74 -5.35
CA GLY A 94 -2.29 -31.75 -5.45
C GLY A 94 -1.62 -30.84 -4.42
N LEU A 95 -2.14 -29.61 -4.23
CA LEU A 95 -1.67 -28.66 -3.21
C LEU A 95 -1.79 -29.24 -1.80
N GLU A 96 -2.91 -29.88 -1.47
CA GLU A 96 -3.12 -30.55 -0.18
C GLU A 96 -2.12 -31.68 0.05
N LYS A 97 -1.80 -32.47 -0.98
CA LYS A 97 -0.78 -33.54 -0.87
C LYS A 97 0.61 -32.98 -0.58
N ILE A 98 1.05 -31.95 -1.32
CA ILE A 98 2.41 -31.39 -1.14
C ILE A 98 2.55 -30.60 0.17
N THR A 99 1.45 -30.13 0.75
CA THR A 99 1.45 -29.40 2.04
C THR A 99 1.10 -30.26 3.23
N ALA A 100 0.72 -31.53 3.04
CA ALA A 100 0.45 -32.49 4.11
C ALA A 100 1.60 -32.65 5.14
N PRO A 101 2.89 -32.48 4.79
CA PRO A 101 3.97 -32.49 5.78
C PRO A 101 4.00 -31.26 6.70
N ILE A 102 3.36 -30.14 6.34
CA ILE A 102 3.33 -28.92 7.16
C ILE A 102 2.45 -29.17 8.40
N PRO A 103 2.89 -28.83 9.63
CA PRO A 103 2.07 -28.98 10.82
C PRO A 103 0.72 -28.26 10.71
N ASN A 104 -0.37 -28.87 11.20
CA ASN A 104 -1.73 -28.34 11.04
C ASN A 104 -1.88 -26.85 11.42
N ARG A 105 -1.21 -26.40 12.49
CA ARG A 105 -1.23 -25.00 12.95
C ARG A 105 -0.63 -23.99 11.94
N HIS A 106 0.26 -24.45 11.07
CA HIS A 106 0.93 -23.63 10.05
C HIS A 106 0.41 -23.90 8.64
N ARG A 107 -0.40 -24.95 8.45
CA ARG A 107 -0.80 -25.41 7.13
C ARG A 107 -1.88 -24.49 6.55
N PRO A 108 -1.67 -23.92 5.34
CA PRO A 108 -2.72 -23.17 4.68
C PRO A 108 -3.82 -24.12 4.19
N ARG A 109 -5.05 -23.61 4.09
CA ARG A 109 -6.14 -24.31 3.40
C ARG A 109 -6.28 -23.75 1.99
N PHE A 110 -6.55 -24.63 1.02
CA PHE A 110 -6.75 -24.23 -0.37
C PHE A 110 -8.24 -24.25 -0.69
N VAL A 111 -8.76 -23.14 -1.18
CA VAL A 111 -10.20 -23.01 -1.44
C VAL A 111 -10.44 -22.51 -2.85
N HIS A 112 -11.36 -23.18 -3.53
CA HIS A 112 -11.88 -22.75 -4.82
C HIS A 112 -12.80 -21.53 -4.63
N THR A 113 -12.36 -20.37 -5.11
CA THR A 113 -13.03 -19.07 -4.92
C THR A 113 -13.58 -18.46 -6.21
N SER A 114 -13.60 -19.19 -7.34
CA SER A 114 -14.10 -18.65 -8.61
C SER A 114 -15.55 -18.12 -8.57
N ARG A 115 -16.34 -18.61 -7.60
CA ARG A 115 -17.72 -18.16 -7.35
C ARG A 115 -17.85 -17.17 -6.19
N ALA A 116 -16.80 -17.00 -5.40
CA ALA A 116 -16.75 -16.01 -4.34
C ALA A 116 -16.36 -14.65 -4.91
N THR A 117 -16.98 -13.59 -4.39
CA THR A 117 -16.59 -12.22 -4.71
C THR A 117 -15.95 -11.63 -3.47
N ILE A 118 -14.65 -11.39 -3.51
CA ILE A 118 -13.94 -10.74 -2.39
C ILE A 118 -14.19 -9.24 -2.51
N GLU A 119 -14.65 -8.62 -1.41
CA GLU A 119 -15.07 -7.21 -1.41
C GLU A 119 -13.94 -6.24 -1.83
N ARG A 120 -14.35 -5.14 -2.43
CA ARG A 120 -13.48 -4.07 -2.96
C ARG A 120 -13.02 -3.14 -1.84
N PHE A 121 -11.81 -2.57 -1.99
CA PHE A 121 -11.31 -1.54 -1.07
C PHE A 121 -11.96 -0.16 -1.31
N ASP A 122 -12.24 0.21 -2.57
CA ASP A 122 -12.88 1.50 -2.92
C ASP A 122 -13.70 1.43 -4.22
N SER A 123 -14.68 2.33 -4.38
CA SER A 123 -15.37 2.62 -5.66
C SER A 123 -14.51 3.58 -6.50
N PRO A 124 -14.38 3.46 -7.84
CA PRO A 124 -15.14 2.63 -8.79
C PRO A 124 -14.51 1.26 -9.10
N GLN A 125 -13.73 0.68 -8.18
CA GLN A 125 -12.95 -0.52 -8.50
C GLN A 125 -13.83 -1.78 -8.55
N HIS A 126 -13.50 -2.67 -9.47
CA HIS A 126 -14.18 -3.95 -9.63
C HIS A 126 -13.71 -4.97 -8.59
N SER A 127 -14.63 -5.81 -8.15
CA SER A 127 -14.28 -6.98 -7.37
C SER A 127 -13.45 -7.95 -8.21
N THR A 128 -12.55 -8.63 -7.54
CA THR A 128 -11.64 -9.64 -8.13
C THR A 128 -12.08 -11.02 -7.69
N LYS A 129 -11.94 -11.99 -8.59
CA LYS A 129 -12.29 -13.39 -8.36
C LYS A 129 -11.05 -14.25 -8.58
N PRO A 130 -10.11 -14.28 -7.62
CA PRO A 130 -9.01 -15.24 -7.72
C PRO A 130 -9.60 -16.63 -7.82
N VAL A 131 -8.97 -17.48 -8.62
CA VAL A 131 -9.50 -18.81 -8.92
C VAL A 131 -9.41 -19.72 -7.69
N ILE A 132 -8.23 -19.72 -7.06
CA ILE A 132 -7.96 -20.42 -5.80
C ILE A 132 -7.25 -19.46 -4.87
N VAL A 133 -7.56 -19.54 -3.58
CA VAL A 133 -6.80 -18.86 -2.52
C VAL A 133 -6.22 -19.87 -1.55
N ALA A 134 -5.04 -19.56 -1.02
CA ALA A 134 -4.51 -20.18 0.18
C ALA A 134 -4.86 -19.28 1.37
N THR A 135 -5.42 -19.83 2.44
CA THR A 135 -5.72 -19.07 3.65
C THR A 135 -4.46 -18.80 4.48
N HIS A 136 -4.51 -17.77 5.32
CA HIS A 136 -3.54 -17.65 6.42
C HIS A 136 -3.60 -18.89 7.34
N PRO A 137 -2.47 -19.32 7.93
CA PRO A 137 -2.49 -20.44 8.85
C PRO A 137 -3.45 -20.22 10.02
N GLY A 138 -4.24 -21.25 10.34
CA GLY A 138 -5.27 -21.18 11.38
C GLY A 138 -6.53 -20.39 11.01
N VAL A 139 -6.61 -19.83 9.80
CA VAL A 139 -7.83 -19.21 9.27
C VAL A 139 -8.65 -20.24 8.49
N ASP A 140 -9.89 -20.44 8.92
CA ASP A 140 -10.86 -21.28 8.24
C ASP A 140 -11.53 -20.57 7.07
N ALA A 141 -11.96 -21.35 6.08
CA ALA A 141 -12.78 -20.84 4.99
C ALA A 141 -14.14 -20.36 5.52
N PRO A 142 -14.63 -19.19 5.11
CA PRO A 142 -15.93 -18.67 5.54
C PRO A 142 -17.05 -19.61 5.07
N THR A 143 -17.99 -19.92 5.97
CA THR A 143 -19.09 -20.85 5.70
C THR A 143 -20.18 -20.26 4.81
N ASP A 144 -20.27 -18.93 4.75
CA ASP A 144 -21.25 -18.16 3.97
C ASP A 144 -20.68 -17.62 2.65
N ASN A 145 -19.45 -18.02 2.29
CA ASN A 145 -18.68 -17.52 1.15
C ASN A 145 -18.39 -16.01 1.16
N HIS A 146 -18.52 -15.32 2.30
CA HIS A 146 -18.06 -13.94 2.44
C HIS A 146 -16.56 -13.90 2.72
N TRP A 147 -15.80 -13.61 1.67
CA TRP A 147 -14.33 -13.55 1.73
C TRP A 147 -13.82 -12.12 1.90
N GLU A 148 -12.77 -11.99 2.70
CA GLU A 148 -11.94 -10.78 2.78
C GLU A 148 -10.51 -11.08 2.32
N TRP A 149 -9.84 -10.08 1.74
CA TRP A 149 -8.43 -10.19 1.37
C TRP A 149 -7.51 -10.41 2.57
N SER A 150 -7.93 -9.99 3.76
CA SER A 150 -7.26 -10.21 5.04
C SER A 150 -7.19 -11.69 5.46
N MET A 151 -8.02 -12.55 4.84
CA MET A 151 -8.05 -14.01 5.09
C MET A 151 -7.09 -14.77 4.16
N CYS A 152 -6.63 -14.13 3.08
CA CYS A 152 -5.88 -14.76 2.00
C CYS A 152 -4.37 -14.54 2.17
N ALA A 153 -3.61 -15.64 2.25
CA ALA A 153 -2.15 -15.65 2.31
C ALA A 153 -1.51 -15.45 0.93
N CYS A 154 -2.00 -16.19 -0.07
CA CYS A 154 -1.63 -16.06 -1.47
C CYS A 154 -2.79 -16.51 -2.36
N ALA A 155 -2.71 -16.19 -3.65
CA ALA A 155 -3.76 -16.52 -4.61
C ALA A 155 -3.17 -17.15 -5.88
N PHE A 156 -4.02 -17.86 -6.61
CA PHE A 156 -3.68 -18.50 -7.87
C PHE A 156 -4.55 -17.97 -8.99
N GLU A 157 -3.90 -17.68 -10.12
CA GLU A 157 -4.56 -17.41 -11.39
C GLU A 157 -4.28 -18.59 -12.32
N ILE A 158 -5.32 -19.29 -12.74
CA ILE A 158 -5.19 -20.52 -13.54
C ILE A 158 -5.66 -20.24 -14.96
N LYS A 159 -4.89 -20.73 -15.93
CA LYS A 159 -5.23 -20.78 -17.34
C LYS A 159 -4.97 -22.19 -17.87
N SER A 160 -5.90 -22.67 -18.70
CA SER A 160 -5.82 -24.04 -19.23
C SER A 160 -4.64 -24.27 -20.19
N ARG A 161 -4.15 -23.24 -20.88
CA ARG A 161 -3.11 -23.41 -21.92
C ARG A 161 -1.80 -22.74 -21.52
N ALA A 162 -0.70 -23.39 -21.86
CA ALA A 162 0.64 -22.80 -21.73
C ALA A 162 0.81 -21.52 -22.58
N SER A 163 0.07 -21.40 -23.69
CA SER A 163 0.08 -20.18 -24.52
C SER A 163 -0.42 -18.94 -23.78
N ASP A 164 -1.24 -19.12 -22.75
CA ASP A 164 -1.85 -18.05 -21.94
C ASP A 164 -0.88 -17.48 -20.90
N ASP A 165 0.32 -18.07 -20.73
CA ASP A 165 1.40 -17.47 -19.93
C ASP A 165 1.70 -16.07 -20.49
N PRO A 166 1.53 -14.99 -19.70
CA PRO A 166 1.76 -13.64 -20.18
C PRO A 166 3.25 -13.32 -20.37
N ILE A 167 4.16 -14.19 -19.96
CA ILE A 167 5.61 -13.98 -20.05
C ILE A 167 6.21 -14.92 -21.11
N THR A 168 7.04 -14.39 -22.00
CA THR A 168 7.76 -15.18 -23.01
C THR A 168 8.89 -16.02 -22.39
N GLY A 169 9.52 -16.88 -23.20
CA GLY A 169 10.71 -17.63 -22.77
C GLY A 169 11.92 -16.72 -22.51
N GLU A 170 11.97 -15.59 -23.20
CA GLU A 170 12.98 -14.53 -23.08
C GLU A 170 12.71 -13.59 -21.89
N GLY A 171 11.58 -13.77 -21.20
CA GLY A 171 11.22 -13.00 -20.01
C GLY A 171 10.49 -11.68 -20.30
N GLU A 172 9.91 -11.52 -21.48
CA GLU A 172 9.15 -10.32 -21.87
C GLU A 172 7.65 -10.51 -21.65
N CYS A 173 6.93 -9.45 -21.28
CA CYS A 173 5.47 -9.48 -21.26
C CYS A 173 4.89 -9.48 -22.68
N LYS A 174 3.98 -10.41 -22.97
CA LYS A 174 3.25 -10.48 -24.24
C LYS A 174 2.20 -9.38 -24.32
N ALA A 175 2.15 -8.69 -25.46
CA ALA A 175 1.34 -7.49 -25.65
C ALA A 175 0.00 -7.70 -26.39
N SER A 176 -0.61 -8.88 -26.29
CA SER A 176 -1.94 -9.09 -26.88
C SER A 176 -3.05 -8.84 -25.85
N LYS A 177 -4.24 -8.46 -26.33
CA LYS A 177 -5.43 -8.20 -25.50
C LYS A 177 -5.73 -9.32 -24.48
N HIS A 178 -5.56 -10.57 -24.91
CA HIS A 178 -5.74 -11.74 -24.04
C HIS A 178 -4.71 -11.80 -22.89
N HIS A 179 -3.44 -11.51 -23.19
CA HIS A 179 -2.39 -11.48 -22.16
C HIS A 179 -2.55 -10.28 -21.23
N TYR A 180 -3.02 -9.14 -21.74
CA TYR A 180 -3.34 -7.96 -20.92
C TYR A 180 -4.40 -8.28 -19.87
N SER A 181 -5.46 -9.01 -20.25
CA SER A 181 -6.46 -9.47 -19.29
C SER A 181 -5.84 -10.35 -18.19
N THR A 182 -4.94 -11.27 -18.56
CA THR A 182 -4.23 -12.13 -17.61
C THR A 182 -3.31 -11.33 -16.68
N ILE A 183 -2.56 -10.37 -17.22
CA ILE A 183 -1.70 -9.47 -16.44
C ILE A 183 -2.55 -8.62 -15.48
N ALA A 184 -3.67 -8.08 -15.96
CA ALA A 184 -4.58 -7.29 -15.15
C ALA A 184 -5.15 -8.10 -13.97
N GLN A 185 -5.49 -9.38 -14.18
CA GLN A 185 -5.90 -10.28 -13.09
C GLN A 185 -4.79 -10.44 -12.03
N LEU A 186 -3.56 -10.77 -12.46
CA LEU A 186 -2.40 -10.87 -11.57
C LEU A 186 -2.17 -9.57 -10.79
N ALA A 187 -2.22 -8.43 -11.47
CA ALA A 187 -1.97 -7.11 -10.90
C ALA A 187 -3.04 -6.73 -9.85
N LYS A 188 -4.33 -6.92 -10.17
CA LYS A 188 -5.43 -6.65 -9.24
C LYS A 188 -5.34 -7.56 -8.01
N THR A 189 -5.07 -8.85 -8.20
CA THR A 189 -4.90 -9.84 -7.11
C THR A 189 -3.70 -9.48 -6.23
N GLY A 190 -2.54 -9.18 -6.81
CA GLY A 190 -1.34 -8.78 -6.08
C GLY A 190 -1.55 -7.51 -5.25
N ARG A 191 -2.19 -6.48 -5.83
CA ARG A 191 -2.57 -5.28 -5.09
C ARG A 191 -3.49 -5.59 -3.92
N ASN A 192 -4.55 -6.37 -4.15
CA ASN A 192 -5.55 -6.60 -3.12
C ASN A 192 -4.98 -7.40 -1.94
N LEU A 193 -4.07 -8.36 -2.20
CA LEU A 193 -3.30 -9.03 -1.15
C LEU A 193 -2.43 -8.04 -0.37
N LEU A 194 -1.74 -7.10 -1.03
CA LEU A 194 -0.92 -6.07 -0.36
C LEU A 194 -1.76 -5.13 0.53
N LEU A 195 -2.96 -4.76 0.08
CA LEU A 195 -3.86 -3.86 0.82
C LEU A 195 -4.55 -4.59 1.98
N GLY A 196 -5.08 -5.78 1.74
CA GLY A 196 -5.87 -6.52 2.74
C GLY A 196 -5.05 -7.06 3.91
N ASN A 197 -3.76 -7.28 3.70
CA ASN A 197 -2.87 -7.85 4.72
C ASN A 197 -1.90 -6.84 5.33
N LEU A 198 -1.86 -5.60 4.81
CA LEU A 198 -0.79 -4.62 5.10
C LEU A 198 0.63 -5.20 4.93
N SER A 199 0.78 -6.22 4.08
CA SER A 199 2.04 -6.93 3.89
C SER A 199 3.11 -6.03 3.25
N CYS A 200 4.36 -6.36 3.55
CA CYS A 200 5.53 -5.77 2.90
C CYS A 200 5.64 -6.21 1.44
N PHE A 201 5.37 -7.49 1.19
CA PHE A 201 5.27 -8.08 -0.14
C PHE A 201 4.35 -9.31 -0.10
N VAL A 202 3.85 -9.73 -1.25
CA VAL A 202 2.90 -10.85 -1.39
C VAL A 202 3.22 -11.71 -2.61
N PHE A 203 2.58 -12.87 -2.70
CA PHE A 203 2.75 -13.80 -3.79
C PHE A 203 1.45 -14.10 -4.52
N VAL A 204 1.51 -14.09 -5.85
CA VAL A 204 0.48 -14.64 -6.73
C VAL A 204 1.12 -15.74 -7.55
N ILE A 205 0.45 -16.88 -7.69
CA ILE A 205 0.97 -18.03 -8.44
C ILE A 205 0.17 -18.17 -9.74
N GLY A 206 0.83 -18.02 -10.88
CA GLY A 206 0.20 -18.24 -12.19
C GLY A 206 0.37 -19.69 -12.62
N ILE A 207 -0.71 -20.33 -13.04
CA ILE A 207 -0.72 -21.69 -13.61
C ILE A 207 -1.16 -21.59 -15.07
N TYR A 208 -0.36 -22.11 -16.00
CA TYR A 208 -0.57 -22.03 -17.44
C TYR A 208 -0.38 -23.41 -18.08
N GLY A 209 -1.47 -24.16 -18.22
CA GLY A 209 -1.41 -25.57 -18.57
C GLY A 209 -0.60 -26.36 -17.53
N SER A 210 0.53 -26.95 -17.94
CA SER A 210 1.42 -27.72 -17.06
C SER A 210 2.52 -26.88 -16.41
N PHE A 211 2.59 -25.57 -16.68
CA PHE A 211 3.63 -24.68 -16.14
C PHE A 211 3.10 -23.78 -15.04
N ALA A 212 3.97 -23.43 -14.10
CA ALA A 212 3.71 -22.47 -13.03
C ALA A 212 4.77 -21.35 -13.02
N ARG A 213 4.37 -20.19 -12.50
CA ARG A 213 5.25 -19.06 -12.18
C ARG A 213 4.89 -18.47 -10.81
N ILE A 214 5.92 -18.03 -10.08
CA ILE A 214 5.76 -17.31 -8.81
C ILE A 214 5.94 -15.81 -9.10
N PHE A 215 4.92 -15.02 -8.80
CA PHE A 215 4.96 -13.56 -8.90
C PHE A 215 5.05 -12.95 -7.50
N ARG A 216 6.20 -12.38 -7.15
CA ARG A 216 6.40 -11.65 -5.90
C ARG A 216 6.13 -10.16 -6.12
N PHE A 217 5.01 -9.67 -5.59
CA PHE A 217 4.65 -8.26 -5.63
C PHE A 217 5.19 -7.55 -4.39
N ASP A 218 5.92 -6.46 -4.59
CA ASP A 218 6.23 -5.49 -3.53
C ASP A 218 5.75 -4.08 -3.94
N ARG A 219 6.03 -3.07 -3.12
CA ARG A 219 5.50 -1.71 -3.35
C ARG A 219 6.19 -0.94 -4.49
N ALA A 220 7.19 -1.52 -5.15
CA ALA A 220 7.87 -0.90 -6.28
C ALA A 220 7.73 -1.69 -7.59
N GLY A 221 7.17 -2.89 -7.58
CA GLY A 221 7.12 -3.74 -8.76
C GLY A 221 6.87 -5.21 -8.48
N VAL A 222 7.12 -6.03 -9.50
CA VAL A 222 6.92 -7.48 -9.47
C VAL A 222 8.21 -8.20 -9.86
N ILE A 223 8.58 -9.21 -9.09
CA ILE A 223 9.67 -10.13 -9.42
C ILE A 223 9.06 -11.47 -9.80
N ILE A 224 9.40 -11.97 -10.97
CA ILE A 224 8.78 -13.17 -11.55
C ILE A 224 9.82 -14.29 -11.61
N SER A 225 9.46 -15.51 -11.20
CA SER A 225 10.31 -16.67 -11.39
C SER A 225 10.37 -17.11 -12.87
N ASN A 226 11.39 -17.89 -13.22
CA ASN A 226 11.33 -18.71 -14.44
C ASN A 226 10.11 -19.65 -14.38
N ALA A 227 9.57 -19.99 -15.55
CA ALA A 227 8.48 -20.96 -15.65
C ALA A 227 8.97 -22.36 -15.25
N PHE A 228 8.10 -23.14 -14.62
CA PHE A 228 8.41 -24.52 -14.28
C PHE A 228 7.24 -25.47 -14.41
N ASP A 229 7.51 -26.67 -14.92
CA ASP A 229 6.54 -27.74 -14.94
C ASP A 229 6.29 -28.22 -13.51
N TYR A 230 5.09 -27.93 -12.98
CA TYR A 230 4.73 -28.29 -11.60
C TYR A 230 4.31 -29.76 -11.46
N GLY A 231 4.03 -30.45 -12.57
CA GLY A 231 3.77 -31.88 -12.58
C GLY A 231 5.06 -32.67 -12.32
N SER A 232 6.11 -32.39 -13.12
CA SER A 232 7.42 -33.05 -12.94
C SER A 232 8.27 -32.45 -11.81
N ARG A 233 8.03 -31.18 -11.44
CA ARG A 233 8.78 -30.47 -10.39
C ARG A 233 7.90 -29.98 -9.23
N ALA A 234 6.98 -30.83 -8.77
CA ALA A 234 6.08 -30.55 -7.65
C ALA A 234 6.80 -30.04 -6.37
N GLN A 235 8.05 -30.46 -6.16
CA GLN A 235 8.90 -30.04 -5.04
C GLN A 235 9.11 -28.52 -4.98
N ILE A 236 9.04 -27.80 -6.10
CA ILE A 236 9.21 -26.34 -6.11
C ILE A 236 8.03 -25.65 -5.40
N LEU A 237 6.79 -26.10 -5.66
CA LEU A 237 5.61 -25.59 -4.94
C LEU A 237 5.61 -26.05 -3.48
N ALA A 238 6.03 -27.28 -3.21
CA ALA A 238 6.11 -27.81 -1.85
C ALA A 238 7.09 -27.00 -1.00
N GLU A 239 8.29 -26.75 -1.54
CA GLU A 239 9.30 -25.91 -0.91
C GLU A 239 8.83 -24.47 -0.76
N PHE A 240 8.18 -23.89 -1.77
CA PHE A 240 7.58 -22.56 -1.68
C PHE A 240 6.63 -22.45 -0.48
N PHE A 241 5.66 -23.36 -0.34
CA PHE A 241 4.70 -23.33 0.76
C PHE A 241 5.34 -23.63 2.11
N TRP A 242 6.32 -24.54 2.16
CA TRP A 242 7.11 -24.77 3.37
C TRP A 242 7.80 -23.49 3.82
N ARG A 243 8.50 -22.80 2.92
CA ARG A 243 9.22 -21.57 3.24
C ARG A 243 8.26 -20.45 3.63
N LEU A 244 7.15 -20.30 2.90
CA LEU A 244 6.12 -19.28 3.13
C LEU A 244 5.62 -19.27 4.58
N VAL A 245 5.43 -20.45 5.19
CA VAL A 245 4.89 -20.60 6.56
C VAL A 245 5.96 -20.81 7.63
N HIS A 246 7.25 -20.75 7.27
CA HIS A 246 8.39 -20.81 8.18
C HIS A 246 9.33 -19.61 7.99
N PRO A 247 8.81 -18.36 8.14
CA PRO A 247 9.63 -17.18 7.90
C PRO A 247 10.87 -17.11 8.80
N ILE A 248 11.82 -16.26 8.43
CA ILE A 248 12.94 -15.94 9.31
C ILE A 248 12.39 -15.33 10.61
N LYS A 249 12.77 -15.91 11.76
CA LYS A 249 12.41 -15.36 13.07
C LYS A 249 13.16 -14.05 13.27
N GLN A 250 12.42 -12.96 13.38
CA GLN A 250 13.00 -11.67 13.74
C GLN A 250 12.98 -11.51 15.26
N SER A 251 14.11 -11.09 15.85
CA SER A 251 14.16 -10.76 17.27
C SER A 251 13.63 -9.34 17.47
N PHE A 252 12.39 -9.20 17.93
CA PHE A 252 11.87 -7.92 18.38
C PHE A 252 12.19 -7.73 19.87
N SER A 253 12.53 -6.50 20.26
CA SER A 253 12.71 -6.12 21.66
C SER A 253 11.40 -6.15 22.45
N ASN A 254 10.25 -6.06 21.77
CA ASN A 254 8.94 -6.36 22.32
C ASN A 254 8.38 -7.56 21.54
N PRO A 255 8.46 -8.79 22.09
CA PRO A 255 8.00 -9.96 21.38
C PRO A 255 6.49 -9.83 21.17
N MET A 256 6.10 -9.75 19.90
CA MET A 256 4.83 -10.28 19.44
C MET A 256 4.58 -11.63 20.15
N PRO A 257 3.37 -11.91 20.67
CA PRO A 257 3.08 -13.22 21.23
C PRO A 257 3.55 -14.30 20.25
N SER A 258 4.54 -15.08 20.68
CA SER A 258 5.27 -16.09 19.88
C SER A 258 4.38 -17.17 19.25
N GLU A 259 3.07 -17.11 19.49
CA GLU A 259 2.11 -18.15 19.15
C GLU A 259 1.38 -17.90 17.84
N VAL A 260 1.38 -16.69 17.29
CA VAL A 260 0.67 -16.39 16.03
C VAL A 260 1.57 -16.74 14.83
N PRO A 261 1.17 -17.71 13.97
CA PRO A 261 1.88 -17.99 12.73
C PRO A 261 2.00 -16.73 11.87
N CYS A 262 3.22 -16.41 11.45
CA CYS A 262 3.51 -15.33 10.52
C CYS A 262 3.93 -15.92 9.17
N LEU A 263 3.72 -15.17 8.08
CA LEU A 263 4.11 -15.59 6.74
C LEU A 263 5.30 -14.78 6.25
N VAL A 264 6.04 -15.35 5.31
CA VAL A 264 7.06 -14.61 4.55
C VAL A 264 6.40 -13.46 3.79
N GLY A 265 6.80 -12.23 4.11
CA GLY A 265 6.26 -11.00 3.51
C GLY A 265 5.26 -10.25 4.38
N SER A 266 4.77 -10.85 5.47
CA SER A 266 3.98 -10.15 6.48
C SER A 266 4.79 -9.02 7.12
N ASP A 267 4.10 -7.95 7.54
CA ASP A 267 4.68 -6.96 8.42
C ASP A 267 4.71 -7.51 9.85
N PRO A 268 5.90 -7.81 10.40
CA PRO A 268 6.01 -8.50 11.68
C PRO A 268 5.73 -7.59 12.88
N THR A 269 5.54 -6.29 12.64
CA THR A 269 5.16 -5.32 13.67
C THR A 269 3.64 -5.09 13.72
N VAL A 270 2.87 -5.72 12.84
CA VAL A 270 1.41 -5.62 12.78
C VAL A 270 0.78 -6.88 13.35
N SER A 271 -0.26 -6.72 14.16
CA SER A 271 -1.02 -7.85 14.69
C SER A 271 -2.45 -7.54 15.04
N ARG A 272 -3.25 -8.59 15.23
CA ARG A 272 -4.64 -8.45 15.70
C ARG A 272 -4.68 -8.43 17.23
N PRO A 273 -5.55 -7.60 17.84
CA PRO A 273 -5.79 -7.64 19.28
C PRO A 273 -6.31 -9.02 19.72
N THR A 274 -5.89 -9.45 20.91
CA THR A 274 -6.55 -10.57 21.60
C THR A 274 -7.89 -10.13 22.17
N LYS A 275 -8.77 -11.10 22.48
CA LYS A 275 -10.07 -10.81 23.12
C LYS A 275 -9.91 -10.05 24.44
N ALA A 276 -8.89 -10.37 25.22
CA ALA A 276 -8.60 -9.69 26.49
C ALA A 276 -8.13 -8.24 26.25
N GLU A 277 -7.22 -8.02 25.30
CA GLU A 277 -6.78 -6.67 24.91
C GLU A 277 -7.97 -5.84 24.38
N ALA A 278 -8.82 -6.42 23.54
CA ALA A 278 -9.99 -5.74 23.01
C ALA A 278 -10.98 -5.28 24.09
N GLN A 279 -11.21 -6.12 25.12
CA GLN A 279 -12.03 -5.74 26.27
C GLN A 279 -11.43 -4.54 27.02
N VAL A 280 -10.16 -4.62 27.41
CA VAL A 280 -9.47 -3.56 28.14
C VAL A 280 -9.43 -2.26 27.33
N MET A 281 -9.11 -2.34 26.04
CA MET A 281 -9.01 -1.16 25.19
C MET A 281 -10.37 -0.53 24.91
N SER A 282 -11.44 -1.32 24.78
CA SER A 282 -12.80 -0.76 24.63
C SER A 282 -13.21 0.07 25.86
N GLU A 283 -12.90 -0.39 27.07
CA GLU A 283 -13.19 0.35 28.31
C GLU A 283 -12.36 1.65 28.42
N ARG A 284 -11.06 1.59 28.07
CA ARG A 284 -10.18 2.76 28.06
C ARG A 284 -10.62 3.79 27.03
N ILE A 285 -10.91 3.37 25.80
CA ILE A 285 -11.40 4.26 24.74
C ILE A 285 -12.75 4.86 25.15
N HIS A 286 -13.67 4.08 25.74
CA HIS A 286 -14.94 4.63 26.22
C HIS A 286 -14.78 5.68 27.33
N LYS A 287 -13.76 5.51 28.20
CA LYS A 287 -13.45 6.45 29.28
C LYS A 287 -12.96 7.80 28.74
N TYR A 288 -12.04 7.80 27.77
CA TYR A 288 -11.39 9.02 27.28
C TYR A 288 -12.05 9.62 26.03
N HIS A 289 -12.56 8.77 25.14
CA HIS A 289 -13.05 9.11 23.79
C HIS A 289 -14.46 8.54 23.57
N ARG A 290 -15.39 8.91 24.45
CA ARG A 290 -16.77 8.35 24.50
C ARG A 290 -17.50 8.46 23.15
N GLU A 291 -17.16 9.47 22.35
CA GLU A 291 -17.72 9.74 21.03
C GLU A 291 -17.34 8.73 19.96
N GLN A 292 -16.24 7.97 20.12
CA GLN A 292 -15.86 6.92 19.16
C GLN A 292 -16.84 5.74 19.18
N ARG A 293 -17.55 5.51 20.30
CA ARG A 293 -18.59 4.46 20.46
C ARG A 293 -18.14 3.05 20.02
N ILE A 294 -16.86 2.72 20.15
CA ILE A 294 -16.29 1.45 19.73
C ILE A 294 -16.47 0.37 20.81
N THR A 295 -16.87 -0.84 20.41
CA THR A 295 -16.99 -2.01 21.30
C THR A 295 -15.77 -2.92 21.21
N ALA A 296 -15.65 -3.89 22.13
CA ALA A 296 -14.62 -4.91 22.05
C ALA A 296 -14.73 -5.77 20.76
N ASP A 297 -15.95 -6.05 20.29
CA ASP A 297 -16.17 -6.81 19.06
C ASP A 297 -15.73 -6.00 17.82
N ASP A 298 -15.99 -4.69 17.80
CA ASP A 298 -15.48 -3.79 16.75
C ASP A 298 -13.94 -3.76 16.75
N ILE A 299 -13.31 -3.74 17.93
CA ILE A 299 -11.84 -3.79 18.05
C ILE A 299 -11.30 -5.10 17.48
N MET A 300 -11.90 -6.24 17.86
CA MET A 300 -11.49 -7.55 17.35
C MET A 300 -11.60 -7.66 15.83
N LYS A 301 -12.62 -7.01 15.26
CA LYS A 301 -12.93 -7.08 13.83
C LYS A 301 -12.02 -6.16 13.00
N ASP A 302 -12.00 -4.87 13.36
CA ASP A 302 -11.52 -3.79 12.49
C ASP A 302 -10.19 -3.17 12.96
N SER A 303 -9.71 -3.50 14.16
CA SER A 303 -8.51 -2.87 14.73
C SER A 303 -7.26 -3.74 14.63
N LEU A 304 -6.12 -3.06 14.57
CA LEU A 304 -4.78 -3.65 14.50
C LEU A 304 -3.88 -2.99 15.53
N TRP A 305 -3.04 -3.81 16.16
CA TRP A 305 -1.86 -3.34 16.87
C TRP A 305 -0.74 -3.10 15.88
N ILE A 306 -0.15 -1.90 15.94
CA ILE A 306 0.98 -1.50 15.13
C ILE A 306 2.13 -1.13 16.06
N GLY A 307 3.14 -1.99 16.10
CA GLY A 307 4.34 -1.84 16.91
C GLY A 307 5.42 -1.02 16.20
N THR A 308 6.19 -0.25 16.94
CA THR A 308 7.28 0.55 16.39
C THR A 308 8.24 1.01 17.48
N GLN A 309 9.48 1.29 17.11
CA GLN A 309 10.44 2.00 17.93
C GLN A 309 10.69 3.34 17.25
N TRP A 310 10.27 4.43 17.89
CA TRP A 310 10.43 5.74 17.31
C TRP A 310 11.92 6.12 17.32
N ALA A 311 12.41 6.59 16.17
CA ALA A 311 13.79 7.05 16.06
C ALA A 311 13.94 8.38 16.80
N HIS A 312 15.12 8.61 17.39
CA HIS A 312 15.47 9.92 17.89
C HIS A 312 15.50 10.92 16.73
N PRO A 313 14.87 12.09 16.88
CA PRO A 313 15.20 13.19 16.00
C PRO A 313 16.66 13.63 16.31
N PRO A 314 17.40 14.18 15.33
CA PRO A 314 18.76 14.65 15.57
C PRO A 314 18.81 15.68 16.70
N ALA A 315 19.96 15.84 17.38
CA ALA A 315 20.13 16.83 18.45
C ALA A 315 19.83 18.29 18.03
N SER A 316 19.80 18.58 16.73
CA SER A 316 19.40 19.87 16.17
C SER A 316 17.87 20.07 16.10
N PHE A 317 17.09 19.03 16.39
CA PHE A 317 15.63 19.09 16.38
C PHE A 317 15.15 19.72 17.69
N PRO A 318 14.22 20.67 17.63
CA PRO A 318 13.82 21.33 18.86
C PRO A 318 13.11 20.37 19.84
N PRO A 319 13.60 20.27 21.09
CA PRO A 319 13.14 19.26 22.05
C PRO A 319 11.66 19.42 22.44
N ASP A 320 11.10 20.61 22.27
CA ASP A 320 9.73 20.95 22.67
C ASP A 320 8.66 20.45 21.68
N ILE A 321 9.07 19.86 20.54
CA ILE A 321 8.16 19.43 19.46
C ILE A 321 7.76 17.96 19.62
N MET A 322 8.65 17.09 20.09
CA MET A 322 8.29 15.70 20.35
C MET A 322 7.74 15.55 21.77
N LYS A 323 6.46 15.16 21.89
CA LYS A 323 5.76 15.09 23.18
C LYS A 323 5.84 13.73 23.89
N PHE A 324 6.23 12.63 23.24
CA PHE A 324 6.12 11.26 23.80
C PHE A 324 6.83 10.18 22.95
N PRO A 325 7.25 9.02 23.50
CA PRO A 325 7.84 8.69 24.82
C PRO A 325 9.39 8.79 24.78
N PRO A 326 10.12 8.55 25.90
CA PRO A 326 11.57 8.51 25.87
C PRO A 326 12.13 7.51 24.84
N ASP A 327 13.05 8.01 24.03
CA ASP A 327 14.22 7.36 23.43
C ASP A 327 14.21 5.82 23.43
N GLY A 328 14.03 5.22 22.25
CA GLY A 328 14.19 3.77 22.04
C GLY A 328 13.10 2.89 22.66
N CYS A 329 12.08 3.46 23.31
CA CYS A 329 10.96 2.68 23.82
C CYS A 329 10.12 2.13 22.66
N ALA A 330 9.91 0.81 22.67
CA ALA A 330 8.94 0.17 21.79
C ALA A 330 7.53 0.62 22.19
N VAL A 331 6.78 1.14 21.23
CA VAL A 331 5.41 1.61 21.38
C VAL A 331 4.48 0.75 20.54
N ARG A 332 3.28 0.47 21.05
CA ARG A 332 2.18 -0.11 20.28
C ARG A 332 1.06 0.92 20.12
N CYS A 333 0.57 1.05 18.90
CA CYS A 333 -0.59 1.87 18.58
C CYS A 333 -1.76 0.96 18.20
N LEU A 334 -2.93 1.16 18.80
CA LEU A 334 -4.15 0.46 18.39
C LEU A 334 -4.89 1.34 17.38
N THR A 335 -5.17 0.83 16.18
CA THR A 335 -6.03 1.52 15.21
C THR A 335 -7.47 1.58 15.69
N ILE A 336 -8.18 2.65 15.35
CA ILE A 336 -9.58 2.84 15.71
C ILE A 336 -10.41 2.98 14.44
N GLY A 337 -11.25 1.97 14.19
CA GLY A 337 -12.11 1.91 13.02
C GLY A 337 -11.33 1.81 11.71
N LYS A 338 -11.94 2.27 10.60
CA LYS A 338 -11.34 2.27 9.26
C LYS A 338 -10.22 3.33 9.14
N PRO A 339 -9.30 3.18 8.17
CA PRO A 339 -8.34 4.23 7.87
C PRO A 339 -9.02 5.58 7.62
N LEU A 340 -8.42 6.65 8.11
CA LEU A 340 -8.77 8.03 7.73
C LEU A 340 -8.51 8.27 6.24
N TRP A 341 -7.48 7.61 5.70
CA TRP A 341 -7.14 7.67 4.28
C TRP A 341 -6.31 6.45 3.87
N GLN A 342 -6.48 5.98 2.63
CA GLN A 342 -5.67 4.90 2.07
C GLN A 342 -5.41 5.13 0.58
N SER A 343 -4.17 4.93 0.13
CA SER A 343 -3.87 4.86 -1.30
C SER A 343 -4.13 3.45 -1.82
N THR A 344 -4.83 3.34 -2.94
CA THR A 344 -5.18 2.07 -3.56
C THR A 344 -4.44 1.79 -4.89
N GLY A 345 -3.36 2.51 -5.18
CA GLY A 345 -2.50 2.26 -6.35
C GLY A 345 -1.57 1.07 -6.16
N LEU A 346 -1.29 0.31 -7.22
CA LEU A 346 -0.51 -0.93 -7.20
C LEU A 346 0.96 -0.69 -6.81
N PHE A 347 1.69 0.16 -7.54
CA PHE A 347 3.10 0.51 -7.22
C PHE A 347 3.23 1.93 -6.66
N SER A 348 2.46 2.20 -5.61
CA SER A 348 2.33 3.52 -5.01
C SER A 348 3.19 3.70 -3.77
N ARG A 349 3.06 4.87 -3.11
CA ARG A 349 3.56 5.07 -1.74
C ARG A 349 2.78 4.26 -0.71
N ALA A 350 1.72 3.55 -1.10
CA ALA A 350 0.92 2.70 -0.23
C ALA A 350 0.58 3.39 1.12
N THR A 351 0.27 4.68 1.05
CA THR A 351 0.09 5.48 2.25
C THR A 351 -1.24 5.10 2.89
N VAL A 352 -1.22 4.80 4.18
CA VAL A 352 -2.41 4.55 4.99
C VAL A 352 -2.32 5.42 6.22
N VAL A 353 -3.39 6.16 6.52
CA VAL A 353 -3.47 7.02 7.70
C VAL A 353 -4.55 6.47 8.61
N TRP A 354 -4.18 6.12 9.83
CA TRP A 354 -5.08 5.61 10.84
C TRP A 354 -5.27 6.63 11.95
N LYS A 355 -6.48 6.66 12.50
CA LYS A 355 -6.69 7.16 13.85
C LYS A 355 -6.22 6.08 14.82
N VAL A 356 -5.41 6.44 15.80
CA VAL A 356 -4.88 5.49 16.79
C VAL A 356 -4.91 6.05 18.20
N VAL A 357 -4.98 5.14 19.17
CA VAL A 357 -4.51 5.40 20.55
C VAL A 357 -3.15 4.77 20.74
N VAL A 358 -2.32 5.39 21.56
CA VAL A 358 -1.02 4.85 21.96
C VAL A 358 -1.20 4.08 23.27
N GLU A 359 -0.65 2.87 23.34
CA GLU A 359 -0.72 2.05 24.55
C GLU A 359 -0.12 2.79 25.76
N ASN A 360 -0.87 2.84 26.86
CA ASN A 360 -0.61 3.61 28.09
C ASN A 360 -0.69 5.13 27.96
N HIS A 361 -1.13 5.64 26.80
CA HIS A 361 -1.39 7.05 26.52
C HIS A 361 -2.74 7.19 25.80
N GLU A 362 -3.74 6.47 26.29
CA GLU A 362 -5.06 6.40 25.66
C GLU A 362 -5.91 7.67 25.87
N GLU A 363 -5.43 8.66 26.65
CA GLU A 363 -6.08 9.95 26.84
C GLU A 363 -6.14 10.81 25.58
N GLU A 364 -5.29 10.54 24.59
CA GLU A 364 -5.18 11.31 23.36
C GLU A 364 -5.39 10.44 22.11
N LEU A 365 -5.82 11.08 21.02
CA LEU A 365 -5.91 10.46 19.70
C LEU A 365 -4.82 10.99 18.77
N TYR A 366 -4.22 10.07 18.02
CA TYR A 366 -3.11 10.36 17.12
C TYR A 366 -3.45 9.95 15.69
N ALA A 367 -2.78 10.59 14.74
CA ALA A 367 -2.75 10.10 13.36
C ALA A 367 -1.47 9.31 13.13
N LEU A 368 -1.60 8.02 12.84
CA LEU A 368 -0.50 7.17 12.41
C LEU A 368 -0.53 7.05 10.89
N LYS A 369 0.49 7.59 10.24
CA LYS A 369 0.71 7.45 8.81
C LYS A 369 1.76 6.39 8.54
N ASP A 370 1.35 5.35 7.83
CA ASP A 370 2.16 4.25 7.32
C ASP A 370 2.39 4.48 5.82
N SER A 371 3.63 4.40 5.33
CA SER A 371 3.92 4.70 3.93
C SER A 371 5.25 4.13 3.41
N TRP A 372 5.33 3.99 2.08
CA TRP A 372 6.49 3.50 1.35
C TRP A 372 7.14 4.65 0.57
N ARG A 373 8.14 5.25 1.21
CA ARG A 373 8.84 6.43 0.73
C ARG A 373 9.95 6.02 -0.23
N GLU A 374 10.08 6.75 -1.35
CA GLU A 374 11.27 6.66 -2.20
C GLU A 374 12.53 6.91 -1.36
N ARG A 375 13.50 5.99 -1.40
CA ARG A 375 14.67 6.01 -0.52
C ARG A 375 15.47 7.30 -0.61
N ARG A 376 15.53 7.88 -1.81
CA ARG A 376 16.17 9.18 -2.12
C ARG A 376 15.47 10.40 -1.50
N ARG A 377 14.25 10.29 -0.96
CA ARG A 377 13.56 11.43 -0.32
C ARG A 377 14.00 11.60 1.13
N PRO A 378 13.90 12.79 1.73
CA PRO A 378 14.19 12.90 3.15
C PRO A 378 13.12 12.16 3.96
N PRO A 379 13.46 11.58 5.12
CA PRO A 379 12.46 11.05 6.03
C PRO A 379 11.52 12.18 6.49
N GLU A 380 10.27 11.84 6.84
CA GLU A 380 9.25 12.86 7.11
C GLU A 380 9.64 13.81 8.25
N TRP A 381 10.31 13.30 9.29
CA TRP A 381 10.75 14.12 10.42
C TRP A 381 11.60 15.31 9.99
N TYR A 382 12.37 15.18 8.92
CA TYR A 382 13.20 16.25 8.38
C TYR A 382 12.37 17.49 8.03
N PHE A 383 11.17 17.29 7.46
CA PHE A 383 10.29 18.39 7.07
C PHE A 383 9.65 19.07 8.28
N TYR A 384 9.17 18.29 9.25
CA TYR A 384 8.61 18.86 10.50
C TYR A 384 9.65 19.68 11.27
N GLY A 385 10.91 19.23 11.30
CA GLY A 385 11.99 19.99 11.94
C GLY A 385 12.29 21.32 11.25
N ARG A 386 12.27 21.33 9.91
CA ARG A 386 12.42 22.56 9.13
C ARG A 386 11.27 23.54 9.37
N ILE A 387 10.02 23.06 9.35
CA ILE A 387 8.84 23.90 9.62
C ILE A 387 8.97 24.57 10.98
N ALA A 388 9.26 23.79 12.02
CA ALA A 388 9.28 24.32 13.37
C ALA A 388 10.46 25.26 13.63
N THR A 389 11.62 24.99 13.02
CA THR A 389 12.77 25.91 13.07
C THR A 389 12.40 27.25 12.42
N HIS A 390 11.84 27.20 11.21
CA HIS A 390 11.44 28.40 10.48
C HIS A 390 10.36 29.19 11.22
N ALA A 391 9.33 28.51 11.76
CA ALA A 391 8.28 29.14 12.53
C ALA A 391 8.83 29.86 13.77
N ARG A 392 9.80 29.26 14.47
CA ARG A 392 10.46 29.90 15.61
C ARG A 392 11.27 31.13 15.20
N GLU A 393 12.07 31.02 14.15
CA GLU A 393 12.93 32.12 13.67
C GLU A 393 12.12 33.36 13.26
N HIS A 394 10.90 33.15 12.77
CA HIS A 394 10.05 34.22 12.23
C HIS A 394 8.86 34.57 13.14
N GLY A 395 8.75 33.93 14.31
CA GLY A 395 7.66 34.16 15.27
C GLY A 395 6.28 33.74 14.74
N PHE A 396 6.20 32.75 13.84
CA PHE A 396 4.92 32.23 13.37
C PHE A 396 4.31 31.28 14.40
N PRO A 397 3.00 31.44 14.71
CA PRO A 397 2.29 30.48 15.55
C PRO A 397 2.16 29.15 14.80
N ILE A 398 2.42 28.05 15.49
CA ILE A 398 2.20 26.68 15.00
C ILE A 398 0.93 26.04 15.59
N ASP A 399 0.10 26.85 16.27
CA ASP A 399 -1.16 26.42 16.84
C ASP A 399 -2.09 25.91 15.72
N GLY A 400 -2.67 24.74 15.92
CA GLY A 400 -3.52 24.08 14.93
C GLY A 400 -2.78 23.28 13.85
N MET A 401 -1.44 23.32 13.80
CA MET A 401 -0.66 22.39 12.98
C MET A 401 -0.44 21.07 13.72
N ALA A 402 -0.61 19.96 13.01
CA ALA A 402 -0.23 18.66 13.53
C ALA A 402 1.28 18.66 13.85
N THR A 403 1.60 18.25 15.05
CA THR A 403 2.96 18.14 15.58
C THR A 403 3.45 16.71 15.40
N LEU A 404 4.71 16.55 15.00
CA LEU A 404 5.34 15.23 14.91
C LEU A 404 5.64 14.68 16.30
N VAL A 405 5.05 13.53 16.61
CA VAL A 405 5.27 12.79 17.86
C VAL A 405 6.35 11.72 17.68
N GLY A 406 6.34 11.02 16.54
CA GLY A 406 7.23 9.89 16.29
C GLY A 406 7.50 9.71 14.80
N SER A 407 8.71 9.25 14.45
CA SER A 407 9.02 8.82 13.08
C SER A 407 10.01 7.66 13.09
N VAL A 408 9.85 6.73 12.15
CA VAL A 408 10.76 5.60 11.98
C VAL A 408 10.86 5.20 10.51
N ASP A 409 12.04 4.77 10.10
CA ASP A 409 12.26 4.03 8.86
C ASP A 409 12.46 2.55 9.21
N LEU A 410 11.43 1.74 8.95
CA LEU A 410 11.41 0.33 9.32
C LEU A 410 12.43 -0.48 8.52
N ALA A 411 12.82 0.00 7.33
CA ALA A 411 13.84 -0.64 6.51
C ALA A 411 15.24 -0.55 7.13
N GLU A 412 15.46 0.41 8.04
CA GLU A 412 16.72 0.60 8.77
C GLU A 412 16.74 -0.24 10.06
N LEU A 413 15.60 -0.36 10.74
CA LEU A 413 15.47 -1.19 11.95
C LEU A 413 15.42 -2.69 11.64
N TYR A 414 14.78 -3.05 10.52
CA TYR A 414 14.41 -4.43 10.21
C TYR A 414 14.84 -4.79 8.79
N ALA A 415 16.13 -4.67 8.48
CA ALA A 415 16.66 -4.87 7.12
C ALA A 415 16.26 -6.22 6.47
N GLU A 416 16.03 -7.27 7.28
CA GLU A 416 15.72 -8.63 6.81
C GLU A 416 14.21 -8.93 6.66
N SER A 417 13.33 -7.98 6.97
CA SER A 417 11.89 -8.19 7.13
C SER A 417 11.01 -7.97 5.89
N GLY A 418 11.61 -7.52 4.79
CA GLY A 418 10.86 -7.07 3.62
C GLY A 418 10.43 -5.59 3.66
N HIS A 419 10.75 -4.84 4.71
CA HIS A 419 10.53 -3.38 4.80
C HIS A 419 11.29 -2.54 3.76
N ARG A 420 11.99 -3.19 2.81
CA ARG A 420 12.62 -2.60 1.63
C ARG A 420 12.19 -3.33 0.37
N THR A 421 11.88 -2.59 -0.69
CA THR A 421 11.55 -3.19 -1.99
C THR A 421 12.76 -3.82 -2.66
N HIS A 422 12.58 -4.97 -3.31
CA HIS A 422 13.64 -5.66 -4.06
C HIS A 422 13.47 -5.48 -5.57
N SER A 423 12.23 -5.29 -6.05
CA SER A 423 11.91 -5.24 -7.48
C SER A 423 12.60 -4.09 -8.22
N ALA A 424 12.75 -2.94 -7.56
CA ALA A 424 13.33 -1.73 -8.15
C ALA A 424 14.80 -1.89 -8.60
N GLY A 425 15.61 -2.68 -7.89
CA GLY A 425 17.01 -2.93 -8.27
C GLY A 425 17.15 -3.82 -9.51
N LEU A 426 16.26 -4.80 -9.67
CA LEU A 426 16.29 -5.72 -10.82
C LEU A 426 15.87 -5.03 -12.12
N ARG A 427 14.92 -4.09 -12.06
CA ARG A 427 14.43 -3.34 -13.22
C ARG A 427 15.54 -2.52 -13.90
N LEU A 428 16.48 -2.00 -13.12
CA LEU A 428 17.61 -1.25 -13.67
C LEU A 428 18.60 -2.19 -14.36
N ALA A 429 18.90 -3.35 -13.77
CA ALA A 429 19.80 -4.34 -14.35
C ALA A 429 19.30 -4.88 -15.71
N SER A 430 17.97 -5.01 -15.89
CA SER A 430 17.39 -5.38 -17.18
C SER A 430 17.45 -4.26 -18.24
N SER A 431 17.53 -3.00 -17.81
CA SER A 431 17.64 -1.83 -18.72
C SER A 431 19.07 -1.44 -19.09
N SER A 432 20.07 -1.86 -18.30
CA SER A 432 21.49 -1.50 -18.48
C SER A 432 22.28 -2.49 -19.36
N THR A 433 21.62 -3.46 -20.00
CA THR A 433 22.27 -4.42 -20.91
C THR A 433 22.75 -3.81 -22.24
N SER A 434 22.66 -2.49 -22.42
CA SER A 434 23.27 -1.80 -23.57
C SER A 434 24.56 -1.03 -23.28
N GLU A 435 25.06 -0.89 -22.04
CA GLU A 435 26.38 -0.27 -21.81
C GLU A 435 26.90 -0.45 -20.36
N GLY A 436 28.05 -1.14 -20.22
CA GLY A 436 28.92 -1.06 -19.05
C GLY A 436 28.67 -2.05 -17.90
N THR A 437 29.54 -3.07 -17.81
CA THR A 437 29.62 -4.05 -16.72
C THR A 437 29.74 -3.38 -15.34
N ILE A 438 28.76 -3.56 -14.46
CA ILE A 438 28.90 -3.31 -13.02
C ILE A 438 29.01 -4.66 -12.32
N ASP A 439 30.17 -4.87 -11.69
CA ASP A 439 30.55 -6.07 -10.97
C ASP A 439 29.64 -6.28 -9.74
N LEU A 440 28.79 -7.30 -9.77
CA LEU A 440 28.07 -7.79 -8.59
C LEU A 440 29.06 -8.57 -7.72
N ALA A 441 29.61 -7.92 -6.70
CA ALA A 441 30.45 -8.56 -5.70
C ALA A 441 29.70 -9.72 -5.03
N LEU A 442 30.10 -10.93 -5.40
CA LEU A 442 29.74 -12.19 -4.76
C LEU A 442 30.19 -12.17 -3.29
N ALA A 443 29.31 -12.63 -2.39
CA ALA A 443 29.66 -12.93 -1.01
C ALA A 443 30.88 -13.89 -0.96
N PRO A 444 31.83 -13.71 -0.02
CA PRO A 444 33.02 -14.54 0.01
C PRO A 444 32.67 -15.98 0.39
N LYS A 445 33.02 -16.92 -0.49
CA LYS A 445 33.03 -18.36 -0.21
C LYS A 445 34.04 -18.63 0.91
N GLN A 446 33.58 -19.18 2.03
CA GLN A 446 34.46 -19.78 3.03
C GLN A 446 35.13 -21.02 2.42
N SER A 447 36.46 -21.00 2.29
CA SER A 447 37.22 -22.20 1.95
C SER A 447 37.52 -22.98 3.22
N SER A 448 37.17 -24.26 3.18
CA SER A 448 37.48 -25.31 4.13
C SER A 448 38.99 -25.48 4.39
N GLN A 449 39.43 -25.33 5.64
CA GLN A 449 40.52 -26.11 6.25
C GLN A 449 40.22 -26.32 7.75
N ASP A 450 40.37 -27.57 8.18
CA ASP A 450 40.09 -28.11 9.53
C ASP A 450 41.43 -28.31 10.29
N PRO A 451 41.46 -28.75 11.57
CA PRO A 451 41.56 -27.88 12.74
C PRO A 451 42.88 -28.05 13.52
N SER A 452 43.29 -27.02 14.26
CA SER A 452 44.22 -27.20 15.40
C SER A 452 43.86 -26.27 16.54
N VAL A 453 43.75 -26.90 17.71
CA VAL A 453 43.41 -26.41 19.04
C VAL A 453 44.27 -25.21 19.45
N ASP A 454 43.62 -24.13 19.88
CA ASP A 454 44.06 -23.27 21.00
C ASP A 454 42.88 -22.42 21.50
N GLU A 455 42.77 -22.28 22.82
CA GLU A 455 41.71 -21.56 23.55
C GLU A 455 41.61 -20.07 23.17
N PRO A 456 40.42 -19.44 23.28
CA PRO A 456 40.21 -18.07 22.83
C PRO A 456 40.73 -17.05 23.86
N PRO A 457 41.45 -16.00 23.45
CA PRO A 457 41.60 -14.80 24.25
C PRO A 457 40.30 -13.98 24.17
N HIS A 458 39.82 -13.53 25.33
CA HIS A 458 38.71 -12.60 25.51
C HIS A 458 38.66 -11.50 24.43
N GLN A 459 37.64 -11.55 23.56
CA GLN A 459 37.30 -10.45 22.67
C GLN A 459 36.13 -9.67 23.24
N SER A 460 36.46 -8.45 23.65
CA SER A 460 35.58 -7.34 23.99
C SER A 460 34.49 -7.10 22.93
N ALA A 461 33.29 -6.79 23.42
CA ALA A 461 32.14 -6.35 22.65
C ALA A 461 32.49 -5.26 21.61
N PRO A 462 31.80 -5.23 20.45
CA PRO A 462 31.94 -4.12 19.51
C PRO A 462 31.50 -2.81 20.17
N PRO A 463 32.14 -1.66 19.89
CA PRO A 463 31.76 -0.40 20.49
C PRO A 463 30.35 -0.05 20.06
N GLY A 464 29.45 0.15 21.04
CA GLY A 464 28.16 0.77 20.79
C GLY A 464 28.37 2.10 20.06
N LEU A 465 27.59 2.33 19.00
CA LEU A 465 27.55 3.63 18.35
C LEU A 465 27.10 4.67 19.38
N SER A 466 28.08 5.41 19.90
CA SER A 466 27.86 6.65 20.64
C SER A 466 27.03 7.60 19.77
N SER A 467 25.90 8.06 20.32
CA SER A 467 24.87 8.90 19.70
C SER A 467 25.30 10.36 19.44
N SER A 468 26.58 10.60 19.20
CA SER A 468 27.17 11.96 19.15
C SER A 468 27.81 12.30 17.80
N ALA A 469 27.37 11.70 16.69
CA ALA A 469 27.89 12.07 15.38
C ALA A 469 27.39 13.46 14.96
N PRO A 470 28.27 14.37 14.50
CA PRO A 470 27.88 15.72 14.10
C PRO A 470 26.99 15.71 12.85
N PRO A 471 26.18 16.76 12.61
CA PRO A 471 25.20 16.86 11.51
C PRO A 471 25.78 16.54 10.11
N ASP A 472 27.07 16.79 9.90
CA ASP A 472 27.78 16.57 8.64
C ASP A 472 27.95 15.09 8.24
N ALA A 473 27.90 14.14 9.19
CA ALA A 473 28.03 12.72 8.90
C ALA A 473 26.74 12.14 8.27
N LEU A 474 25.57 12.58 8.75
CA LEU A 474 24.25 12.27 8.19
C LEU A 474 24.06 12.87 6.80
N SER A 475 24.60 14.08 6.57
CA SER A 475 24.60 14.71 5.25
C SER A 475 25.37 13.89 4.19
N LYS A 476 26.54 13.35 4.53
CA LYS A 476 27.36 12.55 3.60
C LYS A 476 26.76 11.17 3.28
N SER A 477 26.21 10.47 4.28
CA SER A 477 25.52 9.19 4.05
C SER A 477 24.25 9.37 3.22
N TYR A 478 23.50 10.45 3.48
CA TYR A 478 22.31 10.82 2.73
C TYR A 478 22.64 11.21 1.26
N LEU A 479 23.69 12.01 1.05
CA LEU A 479 24.21 12.33 -0.29
C LEU A 479 24.72 11.10 -1.05
N HIS A 480 25.23 10.09 -0.35
CA HIS A 480 25.62 8.82 -0.98
C HIS A 480 24.39 7.99 -1.39
N ILE A 481 23.37 7.91 -0.53
CA ILE A 481 22.09 7.24 -0.83
C ILE A 481 21.41 7.89 -2.04
N LEU A 482 21.45 9.22 -2.15
CA LEU A 482 20.95 9.99 -3.30
C LEU A 482 21.64 9.63 -4.62
N LYS A 483 22.93 9.25 -4.58
CA LYS A 483 23.73 8.94 -5.78
C LYS A 483 23.60 7.49 -6.27
N VAL A 484 23.17 6.56 -5.41
CA VAL A 484 23.27 5.10 -5.69
C VAL A 484 21.92 4.38 -5.64
N SER A 485 20.86 5.00 -5.11
CA SER A 485 19.55 4.34 -5.01
C SER A 485 18.71 4.54 -6.27
N SER A 486 18.01 3.48 -6.68
CA SER A 486 17.03 3.56 -7.77
C SER A 486 15.96 4.62 -7.42
N PRO A 487 15.46 5.42 -8.39
CA PRO A 487 14.34 6.33 -8.14
C PRO A 487 13.07 5.58 -7.69
N HIS A 488 13.03 4.27 -7.88
CA HIS A 488 11.93 3.41 -7.48
C HIS A 488 12.19 2.60 -6.20
N ASP A 489 13.39 2.63 -5.64
CA ASP A 489 13.64 1.97 -4.35
C ASP A 489 12.79 2.63 -3.28
N ARG A 490 12.03 1.83 -2.52
CA ARG A 490 11.19 2.31 -1.43
C ARG A 490 11.59 1.67 -0.11
N ASN A 491 11.57 2.50 0.93
CA ASN A 491 11.64 2.10 2.32
C ASN A 491 10.27 2.27 2.97
N HIS A 492 9.88 1.30 3.79
CA HIS A 492 8.70 1.40 4.62
C HIS A 492 9.00 2.31 5.83
N MET A 493 8.18 3.35 6.04
CA MET A 493 8.28 4.29 7.14
C MET A 493 6.94 4.50 7.84
N ARG A 494 7.00 4.88 9.13
CA ARG A 494 5.84 5.31 9.91
C ARG A 494 6.08 6.65 10.57
N THR A 495 5.01 7.43 10.69
CA THR A 495 5.00 8.72 11.38
C THR A 495 3.76 8.83 12.23
N LEU A 496 3.93 9.29 13.47
CA LEU A 496 2.85 9.58 14.40
C LEU A 496 2.76 11.09 14.59
N THR A 497 1.56 11.65 14.46
CA THR A 497 1.31 13.09 14.63
C THR A 497 0.13 13.35 15.55
N TRP A 498 0.16 14.50 16.23
CA TRP A 498 -0.88 14.96 17.15
C TRP A 498 -1.10 16.47 17.04
N PRO A 499 -2.34 16.98 17.15
CA PRO A 499 -3.58 16.22 17.31
C PRO A 499 -4.01 15.53 16.00
N VAL A 500 -4.85 14.50 16.10
CA VAL A 500 -5.63 14.04 14.93
C VAL A 500 -6.69 15.10 14.63
N GLY A 501 -6.59 15.77 13.48
CA GLY A 501 -7.58 16.78 13.10
C GLY A 501 -8.98 16.18 12.90
N GLU A 502 -9.99 17.04 12.95
CA GLU A 502 -11.38 16.65 12.64
C GLU A 502 -11.62 16.65 11.12
N SER A 503 -12.66 15.92 10.68
CA SER A 503 -13.02 15.91 9.27
C SER A 503 -13.56 17.28 8.86
N LEU A 504 -13.11 17.81 7.72
CA LEU A 504 -13.69 19.03 7.15
C LEU A 504 -15.20 18.91 6.87
N SER A 505 -15.73 17.68 6.75
CA SER A 505 -17.17 17.43 6.62
C SER A 505 -17.96 17.62 7.91
N GLN A 506 -17.28 17.78 9.04
CA GLN A 506 -17.89 18.00 10.35
C GLN A 506 -17.97 19.49 10.71
N CYS A 507 -17.35 20.36 9.92
CA CYS A 507 -17.49 21.81 10.09
C CYS A 507 -18.97 22.19 10.09
N THR A 508 -19.40 22.88 11.14
CA THR A 508 -20.80 23.28 11.32
C THR A 508 -21.13 24.55 10.55
N SER A 509 -20.11 25.27 10.07
CA SER A 509 -20.27 26.45 9.23
C SER A 509 -19.22 26.51 8.12
N THR A 510 -19.56 27.21 7.05
CA THR A 510 -18.61 27.55 5.98
C THR A 510 -17.45 28.40 6.51
N LYS A 511 -17.68 29.25 7.52
CA LYS A 511 -16.62 30.05 8.14
C LYS A 511 -15.55 29.16 8.78
N GLU A 512 -15.98 28.13 9.51
CA GLU A 512 -15.08 27.15 10.12
C GLU A 512 -14.28 26.39 9.05
N LEU A 513 -14.96 25.90 8.00
CA LEU A 513 -14.31 25.23 6.86
C LEU A 513 -13.26 26.13 6.19
N MET A 514 -13.60 27.39 5.91
CA MET A 514 -12.66 28.34 5.29
C MET A 514 -11.51 28.72 6.22
N THR A 515 -11.74 28.74 7.53
CA THR A 515 -10.69 28.96 8.55
C THR A 515 -9.72 27.76 8.58
N ALA A 516 -10.24 26.54 8.49
CA ALA A 516 -9.42 25.33 8.41
C ALA A 516 -8.57 25.32 7.12
N ILE A 517 -9.16 25.66 5.97
CA ILE A 517 -8.44 25.78 4.68
C ILE A 517 -7.37 26.88 4.76
N PHE A 518 -7.69 28.05 5.33
CA PHE A 518 -6.74 29.15 5.51
C PHE A 518 -5.55 28.74 6.38
N SER A 519 -5.81 28.04 7.47
CA SER A 519 -4.77 27.53 8.38
C SER A 519 -3.87 26.51 7.67
N ALA A 520 -4.46 25.63 6.85
CA ALA A 520 -3.70 24.66 6.05
C ALA A 520 -2.82 25.33 4.97
N ILE A 521 -3.31 26.40 4.33
CA ILE A 521 -2.52 27.20 3.37
C ILE A 521 -1.36 27.88 4.08
N THR A 522 -1.61 28.50 5.24
CA THR A 522 -0.59 29.15 6.06
C THR A 522 0.49 28.15 6.51
N GLY A 523 0.11 26.94 6.89
CA GLY A 523 1.07 25.87 7.20
C GLY A 523 1.87 25.36 5.98
N ARG A 524 1.34 25.49 4.76
CA ARG A 524 2.01 25.11 3.51
C ARG A 524 2.98 26.17 3.00
N ASP A 525 2.72 27.44 3.33
CA ASP A 525 3.62 28.57 3.13
C ASP A 525 5.00 28.32 3.77
N LEU A 526 4.99 27.72 4.98
CA LEU A 526 6.19 27.31 5.72
C LEU A 526 6.97 26.16 5.03
N LEU A 527 6.37 25.46 4.05
CA LEU A 527 6.90 24.26 3.41
C LEU A 527 7.46 24.48 2.00
N ASP A 528 7.03 25.52 1.29
CA ASP A 528 7.29 25.63 -0.15
C ASP A 528 8.57 26.44 -0.49
N GLN A 529 9.71 25.75 -0.38
CA GLN A 529 10.88 26.00 -1.25
C GLN A 529 11.12 24.82 -2.21
N GLY A 530 10.06 24.23 -2.79
CA GLY A 530 10.26 23.31 -3.90
C GLY A 530 9.07 22.42 -4.23
N GLY A 531 8.39 22.71 -5.35
CA GLY A 531 7.60 21.71 -6.06
C GLY A 531 6.62 22.27 -7.08
N ARG A 532 7.05 22.36 -8.36
CA ARG A 532 6.13 22.53 -9.49
C ARG A 532 5.51 21.17 -9.84
N ASN A 533 4.17 21.13 -9.93
CA ASN A 533 3.37 20.43 -10.96
C ASN A 533 1.96 20.11 -10.44
N ALA A 534 0.97 20.88 -10.90
CA ALA A 534 -0.46 20.54 -10.90
C ALA A 534 -1.24 21.51 -11.82
N VAL A 535 -0.78 21.69 -13.07
CA VAL A 535 -1.22 22.82 -13.92
C VAL A 535 -2.49 22.47 -14.72
N CYS A 536 -2.58 21.29 -15.33
CA CYS A 536 -3.61 21.04 -16.34
C CYS A 536 -5.06 20.90 -15.80
N ALA A 537 -5.25 20.32 -14.61
CA ALA A 537 -6.59 20.24 -13.99
C ALA A 537 -7.09 21.59 -13.44
N LYS A 538 -6.15 22.45 -12.99
CA LYS A 538 -6.47 23.79 -12.45
C LYS A 538 -6.89 24.76 -13.54
N VAL A 539 -6.26 24.69 -14.72
CA VAL A 539 -6.60 25.54 -15.86
C VAL A 539 -8.03 25.26 -16.34
N ALA A 540 -8.46 24.00 -16.40
CA ALA A 540 -9.84 23.64 -16.78
C ALA A 540 -10.87 24.18 -15.77
N TRP A 541 -10.59 24.08 -14.46
CA TRP A 541 -11.44 24.68 -13.43
C TRP A 541 -11.51 26.22 -13.54
N LEU A 542 -10.38 26.89 -13.79
CA LEU A 542 -10.32 28.35 -13.93
C LEU A 542 -11.01 28.86 -15.21
N THR A 543 -10.94 28.12 -16.32
CA THR A 543 -11.53 28.55 -17.61
C THR A 543 -13.01 28.24 -17.74
N ILE A 544 -13.53 27.19 -17.09
CA ILE A 544 -14.95 26.82 -17.14
C ILE A 544 -15.81 27.79 -16.29
N TRP A 545 -15.26 28.35 -15.21
CA TRP A 545 -16.00 29.11 -14.21
C TRP A 545 -15.94 30.64 -14.41
N LYS A 546 -16.16 31.09 -15.65
CA LYS A 546 -16.40 32.52 -15.95
C LYS A 546 -17.59 33.03 -15.10
N SER A 547 -17.25 33.69 -14.00
CA SER A 547 -18.00 34.77 -13.34
C SER A 547 -19.43 34.51 -12.83
N LYS A 548 -19.89 33.27 -12.65
CA LYS A 548 -21.29 33.00 -12.25
C LYS A 548 -21.52 32.20 -10.97
N LEU A 549 -20.47 31.74 -10.27
CA LEU A 549 -20.68 31.06 -8.99
C LEU A 549 -21.06 32.08 -7.92
N LYS A 550 -22.37 32.23 -7.70
CA LYS A 550 -22.93 32.93 -6.55
C LYS A 550 -23.44 31.86 -5.59
N ILE A 551 -22.86 31.81 -4.40
CA ILE A 551 -23.38 30.97 -3.34
C ILE A 551 -24.44 31.81 -2.64
N THR A 552 -25.69 31.46 -2.87
CA THR A 552 -26.85 32.13 -2.28
C THR A 552 -26.68 32.20 -0.77
N ASP A 553 -26.96 33.37 -0.20
CA ASP A 553 -26.84 33.65 1.23
C ASP A 553 -25.43 33.52 1.84
N ASN A 554 -24.39 33.24 1.05
CA ASN A 554 -23.00 33.26 1.50
C ASN A 554 -22.15 34.23 0.65
N LEU A 555 -22.37 35.53 0.90
CA LEU A 555 -21.68 36.63 0.23
C LEU A 555 -20.16 36.61 0.46
N PRO A 556 -19.63 36.32 1.67
CA PRO A 556 -18.20 36.23 1.89
C PRO A 556 -17.52 35.15 1.03
N LEU A 557 -18.10 33.94 0.94
CA LEU A 557 -17.54 32.87 0.10
C LEU A 557 -17.63 33.21 -1.38
N THR A 558 -18.76 33.77 -1.82
CA THR A 558 -18.94 34.24 -3.20
C THR A 558 -17.85 35.25 -3.59
N GLN A 559 -17.55 36.19 -2.69
CA GLN A 559 -16.52 37.20 -2.94
C GLN A 559 -15.11 36.58 -2.90
N LEU A 560 -14.83 35.71 -1.93
CA LEU A 560 -13.53 35.03 -1.83
C LEU A 560 -13.23 34.18 -3.07
N LEU A 561 -14.19 33.39 -3.57
CA LEU A 561 -14.01 32.59 -4.78
C LEU A 561 -13.81 33.46 -6.03
N LYS A 562 -14.49 34.61 -6.09
CA LYS A 562 -14.31 35.60 -7.17
C LYS A 562 -12.91 36.21 -7.14
N ASP A 563 -12.44 36.62 -5.96
CA ASP A 563 -11.12 37.24 -5.80
C ASP A 563 -10.00 36.22 -6.06
N PHE A 564 -10.17 34.99 -5.57
CA PHE A 564 -9.28 33.86 -5.85
C PHE A 564 -9.22 33.56 -7.35
N GLY A 565 -10.36 33.48 -8.03
CA GLY A 565 -10.41 33.29 -9.49
C GLY A 565 -9.73 34.44 -10.25
N SER A 566 -9.95 35.70 -9.84
CA SER A 566 -9.33 36.86 -10.48
C SER A 566 -7.80 36.84 -10.37
N MET A 567 -7.26 36.42 -9.22
CA MET A 567 -5.82 36.32 -9.00
C MET A 567 -5.15 35.31 -9.94
N PHE A 568 -5.72 34.12 -10.11
CA PHE A 568 -5.16 33.11 -11.02
C PHE A 568 -5.38 33.46 -12.51
N MET A 569 -6.45 34.18 -12.87
CA MET A 569 -6.69 34.62 -14.24
C MET A 569 -5.67 35.65 -14.74
N LYS A 570 -5.19 36.54 -13.86
CA LYS A 570 -4.10 37.48 -14.20
C LYS A 570 -2.83 36.78 -14.68
N GLN A 571 -2.60 35.52 -14.27
CA GLN A 571 -1.47 34.73 -14.74
C GLN A 571 -1.68 34.08 -16.11
N LEU A 572 -2.94 33.89 -16.53
CA LEU A 572 -3.28 33.30 -17.83
C LEU A 572 -3.34 34.36 -18.94
N GLU A 573 -3.55 35.64 -18.60
CA GLU A 573 -3.68 36.75 -19.55
C GLU A 573 -2.34 37.41 -19.92
N THR A 574 -1.26 37.15 -19.17
CA THR A 574 0.08 37.68 -19.51
C THR A 574 0.79 36.76 -20.49
N ASP A 575 0.88 37.18 -21.76
CA ASP A 575 1.55 36.49 -22.87
C ASP A 575 3.09 36.42 -22.73
N GLU A 576 3.65 36.83 -21.60
CA GLU A 576 5.09 36.82 -21.33
C GLU A 576 5.42 36.05 -20.05
N ARG A 577 6.51 35.29 -20.13
CA ARG A 577 7.13 34.48 -19.07
C ARG A 577 7.68 35.29 -17.88
N ALA A 578 7.06 36.43 -17.55
CA ALA A 578 7.48 37.41 -16.55
C ALA A 578 6.37 37.82 -15.57
N GLY A 579 5.19 37.18 -15.60
CA GLY A 579 4.18 37.38 -14.54
C GLY A 579 4.72 36.87 -13.20
N GLU A 580 4.65 37.69 -12.14
CA GLU A 580 4.99 37.24 -10.78
C GLU A 580 4.17 35.99 -10.44
N PRO A 581 4.82 34.89 -10.01
CA PRO A 581 4.12 33.69 -9.59
C PRO A 581 3.15 34.04 -8.46
N VAL A 582 1.90 33.53 -8.52
CA VAL A 582 0.98 33.61 -7.38
C VAL A 582 1.68 32.96 -6.19
N THR A 583 2.04 33.79 -5.22
CA THR A 583 2.62 33.35 -3.97
C THR A 583 1.51 32.92 -3.03
N PHE A 584 1.86 32.10 -2.07
CA PHE A 584 0.93 31.77 -0.99
C PHE A 584 0.64 32.99 -0.12
N ASP A 585 1.58 33.93 0.06
CA ASP A 585 1.31 35.23 0.68
C ASP A 585 0.16 35.98 -0.03
N ALA A 586 0.17 36.02 -1.36
CA ALA A 586 -0.93 36.62 -2.13
C ALA A 586 -2.26 35.87 -1.91
N ILE A 587 -2.23 34.54 -1.78
CA ILE A 587 -3.42 33.75 -1.41
C ILE A 587 -3.86 34.08 0.03
N ARG A 588 -2.93 34.19 0.98
CA ARG A 588 -3.18 34.47 2.39
C ARG A 588 -3.83 35.85 2.55
N GLU A 589 -3.34 36.86 1.83
CA GLU A 589 -3.89 38.21 1.79
C GLU A 589 -5.32 38.27 1.23
N LEU A 590 -5.77 37.29 0.44
CA LEU A 590 -7.18 37.19 0.02
C LEU A 590 -8.09 36.69 1.15
N PHE A 591 -7.61 35.74 1.94
CA PHE A 591 -8.42 35.11 2.98
C PHE A 591 -8.59 35.99 4.22
N VAL A 592 -7.57 36.76 4.60
CA VAL A 592 -7.63 37.67 5.77
C VAL A 592 -8.84 38.62 5.74
N PRO A 593 -9.06 39.43 4.68
CA PRO A 593 -10.24 40.30 4.61
C PRO A 593 -11.55 39.54 4.39
N ALA A 594 -11.51 38.31 3.85
CA ALA A 594 -12.70 37.49 3.68
C ALA A 594 -13.19 36.90 5.02
N LEU A 595 -12.28 36.39 5.86
CA LEU A 595 -12.60 35.83 7.17
C LEU A 595 -13.04 36.90 8.19
N ALA A 596 -12.66 38.16 7.96
CA ALA A 596 -13.11 39.30 8.76
C ALA A 596 -14.56 39.75 8.48
N LYS A 597 -15.22 39.22 7.44
CA LYS A 597 -16.62 39.53 7.11
C LYS A 597 -17.60 38.79 8.03
N ILE A 598 -18.87 39.17 7.96
CA ILE A 598 -19.96 38.44 8.60
C ILE A 598 -20.31 37.25 7.70
N TRP A 599 -20.11 36.05 8.21
CA TRP A 599 -20.48 34.80 7.57
C TRP A 599 -21.83 34.31 8.09
N PRO A 600 -22.58 33.52 7.31
CA PRO A 600 -23.76 32.84 7.80
C PRO A 600 -23.42 31.91 8.98
N ASP A 601 -24.33 31.84 9.95
CA ASP A 601 -24.28 30.87 11.04
C ASP A 601 -25.09 29.61 10.65
N ASP A 602 -24.65 28.42 11.07
CA ASP A 602 -25.31 27.11 10.81
C ASP A 602 -25.63 26.81 9.32
N ASP A 603 -24.80 27.29 8.38
CA ASP A 603 -24.91 27.00 6.94
C ASP A 603 -24.28 25.66 6.56
N HIS A 604 -24.72 24.59 7.24
CA HIS A 604 -24.20 23.24 7.08
C HIS A 604 -24.12 22.80 5.61
N SER A 605 -23.00 22.18 5.24
CA SER A 605 -22.86 21.54 3.93
C SER A 605 -23.92 20.45 3.76
N LEU A 606 -24.69 20.50 2.68
CA LEU A 606 -25.54 19.38 2.29
C LEU A 606 -24.67 18.14 2.07
N PRO A 607 -25.09 16.95 2.50
CA PRO A 607 -24.35 15.72 2.23
C PRO A 607 -24.11 15.59 0.73
N CYS A 608 -22.84 15.47 0.35
CA CYS A 608 -22.44 15.28 -1.04
C CYS A 608 -22.83 13.85 -1.46
N ASN A 609 -24.04 13.69 -1.99
CA ASN A 609 -24.42 12.48 -2.70
C ASN A 609 -23.61 12.45 -3.99
N SER A 610 -22.53 11.67 -4.00
CA SER A 610 -21.79 11.38 -5.23
C SER A 610 -22.73 10.61 -6.19
N PRO A 611 -22.79 10.96 -7.49
CA PRO A 611 -23.48 10.13 -8.47
C PRO A 611 -22.82 8.75 -8.63
#